data_AF-A0A6P0RPC4-F1
#
_entry.id   AF-A0A6P0RPC4-F1
#
_cell.length_a   1.000
_cell.length_b   1.000
_cell.length_c   1.000
_cell.angle_alpha   90.00
_cell.angle_beta   90.00
_cell.angle_gamma   90.00
#
_symmetry.space_group_name_H-M   'P 1'
#
loop_
_entity.id
_entity.type
_entity.pdbx_description
1 polymer ?
#
loop_
_entity_poly.entity_id
_entity_poly.type
_entity_poly.pdbx_seq_one_letter_code
_entity_poly.pdbx_strand_id
1 'polypeptide(L)'
;MEQIQTLQKQKKQFLQEVANEYGFFGKYREIFLNRFDEEKATSINTELAKFLGMDEQEFQDYLGKICDRLDFKSTNQKGRNKKGESRWEKAFIWLWNEKFIQQNYSNNSRHTNSEAAEKLLKNY
;
A
#
# COMPACT_ATOMS: atom_id res chain seq x y z
N MET A 1 -11.45 -22.66 -0.38
CA MET A 1 -10.12 -22.29 0.15
C MET A 1 -9.22 -21.58 -0.87
N GLU A 2 -9.45 -21.70 -2.19
CA GLU A 2 -8.59 -21.08 -3.23
C GLU A 2 -8.68 -19.54 -3.35
N GLN A 3 -9.80 -18.93 -2.94
CA GLN A 3 -9.98 -17.47 -3.08
C GLN A 3 -9.12 -16.65 -2.10
N ILE A 4 -8.82 -17.20 -0.92
CA ILE A 4 -8.04 -16.50 0.13
C ILE A 4 -6.56 -16.38 -0.28
N GLN A 5 -5.98 -17.44 -0.86
CA GLN A 5 -4.59 -17.43 -1.33
C GLN A 5 -4.38 -16.44 -2.49
N THR A 6 -5.38 -16.30 -3.36
CA THR A 6 -5.33 -15.37 -4.49
C THR A 6 -5.30 -13.92 -4.00
N LEU A 7 -6.12 -13.58 -3.01
CA LEU A 7 -6.19 -12.22 -2.47
C LEU A 7 -4.90 -11.83 -1.75
N GLN A 8 -4.30 -12.72 -0.96
CA GLN A 8 -3.02 -12.44 -0.30
C GLN A 8 -1.88 -12.22 -1.30
N LYS A 9 -1.85 -12.99 -2.39
CA LYS A 9 -0.88 -12.81 -3.47
C LYS A 9 -1.04 -11.45 -4.14
N GLN A 10 -2.28 -11.03 -4.42
CA GLN A 10 -2.59 -9.71 -4.98
C GLN A 10 -2.17 -8.57 -4.04
N LYS A 11 -2.43 -8.69 -2.74
CA LYS A 11 -2.01 -7.70 -1.73
C LYS A 11 -0.49 -7.54 -1.67
N LYS A 12 0.25 -8.66 -1.66
CA LYS A 12 1.73 -8.63 -1.67
C LYS A 12 2.28 -8.06 -2.97
N GLN A 13 1.68 -8.40 -4.10
CA GLN A 13 2.09 -7.86 -5.40
C GLN A 13 1.82 -6.35 -5.50
N PHE A 14 0.65 -5.91 -5.03
CA PHE A 14 0.31 -4.49 -4.93
C PHE A 14 1.34 -3.70 -4.11
N LEU A 15 1.69 -4.18 -2.91
CA LEU A 15 2.71 -3.52 -2.09
C LEU A 15 4.06 -3.43 -2.80
N GLN A 16 4.46 -4.46 -3.54
CA GLN A 16 5.70 -4.43 -4.32
C GLN A 16 5.65 -3.43 -5.47
N GLU A 17 4.51 -3.32 -6.15
CA GLU A 17 4.29 -2.35 -7.22
C GLU A 17 4.32 -0.91 -6.67
N VAL A 18 3.67 -0.66 -5.52
CA VAL A 18 3.73 0.67 -4.88
C VAL A 18 5.15 0.98 -4.41
N ALA A 19 5.86 0.01 -3.82
CA ALA A 19 7.24 0.21 -3.41
C ALA A 19 8.13 0.60 -4.62
N ASN A 20 7.91 -0.02 -5.78
CA ASN A 20 8.57 0.34 -7.03
C ASN A 20 8.15 1.74 -7.53
N GLU A 21 6.86 2.05 -7.55
CA GLU A 21 6.32 3.35 -8.02
C GLU A 21 6.93 4.52 -7.24
N TYR A 22 7.12 4.36 -5.93
CA TYR A 22 7.68 5.39 -5.05
C TYR A 22 9.21 5.32 -4.93
N GLY A 23 9.86 4.41 -5.65
CA GLY A 23 11.31 4.26 -5.67
C GLY A 23 11.89 3.87 -4.30
N PHE A 24 11.17 3.04 -3.55
CA PHE A 24 11.68 2.45 -2.31
C PHE A 24 12.58 1.25 -2.63
N PHE A 25 13.84 1.36 -2.24
CA PHE A 25 14.87 0.32 -2.42
C PHE A 25 15.60 0.04 -1.11
N GLY A 26 16.24 -1.13 -1.02
CA GLY A 26 16.98 -1.56 0.17
C GLY A 26 16.14 -1.50 1.44
N LYS A 27 16.65 -0.84 2.48
CA LYS A 27 15.99 -0.74 3.79
C LYS A 27 14.63 -0.04 3.74
N TYR A 28 14.47 0.97 2.89
CA TYR A 28 13.16 1.62 2.71
C TYR A 28 12.11 0.64 2.17
N ARG A 29 12.51 -0.24 1.26
CA ARG A 29 11.62 -1.28 0.71
C ARG A 29 11.25 -2.29 1.76
N GLU A 30 12.22 -2.80 2.51
CA GLU A 30 11.99 -3.78 3.58
C GLU A 30 11.03 -3.25 4.64
N ILE A 31 11.27 -2.02 5.10
CA ILE A 31 10.42 -1.37 6.11
C ILE A 31 9.03 -1.10 5.55
N PHE A 32 8.92 -0.60 4.32
CA PHE A 32 7.62 -0.37 3.68
C PHE A 32 6.82 -1.67 3.56
N LEU A 33 7.41 -2.72 2.97
CA LEU A 33 6.73 -4.00 2.78
C LEU A 33 6.34 -4.67 4.10
N ASN A 34 7.10 -4.48 5.18
CA ASN A 34 6.76 -5.08 6.48
C ASN A 34 5.76 -4.24 7.27
N ARG A 35 5.90 -2.91 7.30
CA ARG A 35 5.01 -2.04 8.08
C ARG A 35 3.63 -1.91 7.46
N PHE A 36 3.58 -1.86 6.13
CA PHE A 36 2.34 -1.69 5.38
C PHE A 36 1.68 -3.02 4.99
N ASP A 37 2.26 -4.16 5.37
CA ASP A 37 1.57 -5.46 5.27
C ASP A 37 0.36 -5.47 6.20
N GLU A 38 -0.81 -5.81 5.66
CA GLU A 38 -2.05 -5.87 6.42
C GLU A 38 -1.98 -6.96 7.50
N GLU A 39 -1.25 -8.05 7.25
CA GLU A 39 -1.00 -9.11 8.25
C GLU A 39 -0.21 -8.60 9.46
N LYS A 40 0.54 -7.50 9.29
CA LYS A 40 1.40 -6.88 10.31
C LYS A 40 0.88 -5.52 10.78
N ALA A 41 -0.35 -5.16 10.41
CA ALA A 41 -0.94 -3.86 10.75
C ALA A 41 -1.01 -3.62 12.27
N THR A 42 -1.23 -4.69 13.04
CA THR A 42 -1.31 -4.67 14.51
C THR A 42 0.04 -4.81 15.20
N SER A 43 1.10 -5.16 14.47
CA SER A 43 2.44 -5.29 15.04
C SER A 43 2.95 -3.93 15.50
N ILE A 44 3.66 -3.91 16.63
CA ILE A 44 4.29 -2.68 17.14
C ILE A 44 5.62 -2.40 16.42
N ASN A 45 5.96 -1.12 16.27
CA ASN A 45 7.17 -0.71 15.55
C ASN A 45 8.45 -1.35 16.14
N THR A 46 8.55 -1.47 17.46
CA THR A 46 9.68 -2.10 18.14
C THR A 46 9.87 -3.57 17.74
N GLU A 47 8.79 -4.33 17.55
CA GLU A 47 8.87 -5.72 17.10
C GLU A 47 9.30 -5.82 15.64
N LEU A 48 8.79 -4.93 14.80
CA LEU A 48 9.18 -4.87 13.39
C LEU A 48 10.65 -4.46 13.22
N ALA A 49 11.13 -3.50 14.02
CA ALA A 49 12.54 -3.11 14.05
C ALA A 49 13.44 -4.29 14.45
N LYS A 50 13.08 -5.01 15.52
CA LYS A 50 13.79 -6.23 15.94
C LYS A 50 13.78 -7.32 14.86
N PHE A 51 12.63 -7.54 14.21
CA PHE A 51 12.51 -8.51 13.12
C PHE A 51 13.42 -8.16 11.93
N LEU A 52 13.60 -6.87 11.65
CA LEU A 52 14.48 -6.39 10.59
C LEU A 52 15.96 -6.25 11.02
N GLY A 53 16.28 -6.60 12.28
CA GLY A 53 17.62 -6.52 12.83
C GLY A 53 18.15 -5.09 12.95
N MET A 54 17.28 -4.11 13.22
CA MET A 54 17.66 -2.70 13.33
C MET A 54 17.13 -2.06 14.62
N ASP A 55 17.69 -0.90 14.95
CA ASP A 55 17.26 -0.11 16.09
C ASP A 55 15.88 0.51 15.85
N GLU A 56 15.10 0.70 16.92
CA GLU A 56 13.77 1.30 16.82
C GLU A 56 13.84 2.74 16.30
N GLN A 57 14.82 3.53 16.72
CA GLN A 57 14.98 4.90 16.28
C GLN A 57 15.31 4.95 14.79
N GLU A 58 16.22 4.09 14.33
CA GLU A 58 16.53 3.94 12.90
C GLU A 58 15.28 3.55 12.10
N PHE A 59 14.50 2.58 12.59
CA PHE A 59 13.24 2.17 11.96
C PHE A 59 12.24 3.34 11.88
N GLN A 60 12.08 4.11 12.95
CA GLN A 60 11.18 5.27 12.98
C GLN A 60 11.63 6.38 12.02
N ASP A 61 12.93 6.62 11.89
CA ASP A 61 13.48 7.60 10.94
C ASP A 61 13.22 7.20 9.48
N TYR A 62 13.45 5.92 9.15
CA TYR A 62 13.11 5.39 7.83
C TYR A 62 11.61 5.46 7.57
N LEU A 63 10.79 5.06 8.55
CA LEU A 63 9.34 5.11 8.44
C LEU A 63 8.84 6.54 8.25
N GLY A 64 9.44 7.52 8.94
CA GLY A 64 9.15 8.94 8.77
C GLY A 64 9.38 9.39 7.33
N LYS A 65 10.53 9.06 6.75
CA LYS A 65 10.86 9.38 5.35
C LYS A 65 9.95 8.67 4.34
N ILE A 66 9.57 7.42 4.61
CA ILE A 66 8.58 6.68 3.80
C ILE A 66 7.25 7.42 3.83
N CYS A 67 6.77 7.79 5.02
CA CYS A 67 5.53 8.54 5.19
C CYS A 67 5.61 9.87 4.47
N ASP A 68 6.70 10.65 4.62
CA ASP A 68 6.86 11.93 3.92
C ASP A 68 6.80 11.77 2.39
N ARG A 69 7.35 10.68 1.84
CA ARG A 69 7.31 10.41 0.40
C ARG A 69 5.93 9.98 -0.10
N LEU A 70 5.15 9.30 0.74
CA LEU A 70 3.75 8.96 0.46
C LEU A 70 2.84 10.20 0.60
N ASP A 71 3.06 11.00 1.65
CA ASP A 71 2.30 12.20 2.03
C ASP A 71 2.51 13.34 1.02
N PHE A 72 3.67 13.43 0.37
CA PHE A 72 3.93 14.38 -0.73
C PHE A 72 2.96 14.22 -1.92
N LYS A 73 2.30 13.06 -2.05
CA LYS A 73 1.19 12.87 -2.99
C LYS A 73 -0.20 12.90 -2.34
N SER A 74 -0.30 12.71 -1.02
CA SER A 74 -1.60 12.64 -0.33
C SER A 74 -2.23 14.02 -0.20
N THR A 75 -1.53 15.03 0.35
CA THR A 75 -2.10 16.38 0.43
C THR A 75 -1.05 17.47 0.68
N ASN A 76 -1.19 18.58 -0.02
CA ASN A 76 -0.59 19.89 0.30
C ASN A 76 -1.05 20.49 1.65
N GLN A 77 -1.43 19.68 2.64
CA GLN A 77 -1.91 20.18 3.93
C GLN A 77 -0.74 20.32 4.91
N LYS A 78 -0.09 21.48 4.84
CA LYS A 78 0.66 22.08 5.95
C LYS A 78 -0.25 22.23 7.17
N GLY A 79 -0.37 21.19 7.99
CA GLY A 79 -1.12 21.21 9.24
C GLY A 79 -0.48 20.29 10.26
N ARG A 80 -0.33 20.75 11.50
CA ARG A 80 0.08 19.88 12.62
C ARG A 80 -0.93 18.73 12.72
N ASN A 81 -0.44 17.50 12.61
CA ASN A 81 -1.25 16.30 12.81
C ASN A 81 -1.97 16.38 14.16
N LYS A 82 -3.26 16.01 14.17
CA LYS A 82 -4.04 15.89 15.42
C LYS A 82 -3.30 14.93 16.35
N LYS A 83 -3.14 15.37 17.60
CA LYS A 83 -2.45 14.64 18.67
C LYS A 83 -3.10 13.25 18.82
N GLY A 84 -2.40 12.19 18.44
CA GLY A 84 -2.86 10.80 18.58
C GLY A 84 -2.97 9.99 17.29
N GLU A 85 -3.01 10.61 16.10
CA GLU A 85 -2.97 9.87 14.82
C GLU A 85 -1.53 9.75 14.34
N SER A 86 -1.01 8.54 14.24
CA SER A 86 0.37 8.32 13.78
C SER A 86 0.45 8.53 12.26
N ARG A 87 1.48 9.23 11.78
CA ARG A 87 1.68 9.52 10.34
C ARG A 87 1.61 8.27 9.47
N TRP A 88 2.10 7.14 9.97
CA TRP A 88 2.07 5.87 9.27
C TRP A 88 0.66 5.26 9.20
N GLU A 89 -0.21 5.48 10.18
CA GLU A 89 -1.61 4.98 10.16
C GLU A 89 -2.39 5.65 9.04
N LYS A 90 -2.21 6.96 8.85
CA LYS A 90 -2.80 7.69 7.72
C LYS A 90 -2.30 7.17 6.39
N ALA A 91 -0.99 6.99 6.27
CA ALA A 91 -0.39 6.43 5.06
C ALA A 91 -0.91 5.02 4.80
N PHE A 92 -1.13 4.21 5.84
CA PHE A 92 -1.67 2.85 5.75
C PHE A 92 -3.11 2.86 5.25
N ILE A 93 -3.96 3.70 5.85
CA ILE A 93 -5.36 3.87 5.43
C ILE A 93 -5.43 4.33 3.97
N TRP A 94 -4.66 5.35 3.60
CA TRP A 94 -4.60 5.85 2.23
C TRP A 94 -4.16 4.75 1.24
N LEU A 95 -3.12 3.99 1.59
CA LEU A 95 -2.58 2.94 0.74
C LEU A 95 -3.62 1.84 0.44
N TRP A 96 -4.34 1.39 1.47
CA TRP A 96 -5.28 0.27 1.35
C TRP A 96 -6.69 0.71 0.94
N ASN A 97 -7.21 1.82 1.45
CA ASN A 97 -8.58 2.27 1.15
C ASN A 97 -8.67 3.09 -0.14
N GLU A 98 -7.61 3.78 -0.55
CA GLU A 98 -7.66 4.56 -1.79
C GLU A 98 -6.95 3.82 -2.93
N LYS A 99 -5.66 3.52 -2.80
CA LYS A 99 -4.86 2.95 -3.89
C LYS A 99 -5.23 1.50 -4.22
N PHE A 100 -5.30 0.61 -3.23
CA PHE A 100 -5.62 -0.80 -3.49
C PHE A 100 -7.06 -0.97 -4.00
N ILE A 101 -8.02 -0.23 -3.43
CA ILE A 101 -9.41 -0.23 -3.91
C ILE A 101 -9.50 0.28 -5.35
N GLN A 102 -8.87 1.42 -5.68
CA GLN A 102 -8.86 1.95 -7.05
C GLN A 102 -8.24 0.99 -8.07
N GLN A 103 -7.17 0.27 -7.70
CA GLN A 103 -6.54 -0.72 -8.59
C GLN A 103 -7.43 -1.94 -8.84
N ASN A 104 -8.16 -2.41 -7.81
CA ASN A 104 -9.12 -3.50 -7.97
C ASN A 104 -10.34 -3.10 -8.82
N TYR A 105 -10.87 -1.88 -8.66
CA TYR A 105 -11.95 -1.37 -9.51
C TYR A 105 -11.50 -1.14 -10.96
N SER A 106 -10.29 -0.61 -11.17
CA SER A 106 -9.74 -0.41 -12.52
C SER A 106 -9.53 -1.74 -13.26
N ASN A 107 -9.09 -2.78 -12.57
CA ASN A 107 -8.94 -4.11 -13.16
C ASN A 107 -10.28 -4.80 -13.48
N ASN A 108 -11.33 -4.58 -12.67
CA ASN A 108 -12.68 -5.05 -12.99
C ASN A 108 -13.27 -4.34 -14.21
N SER A 109 -12.98 -3.04 -14.41
CA SER A 109 -13.48 -2.28 -15.57
C SER A 109 -12.85 -2.67 -16.92
N ARG A 110 -11.69 -3.35 -16.90
CA ARG A 110 -11.05 -3.88 -18.12
C ARG A 110 -11.65 -5.22 -18.59
N HIS A 111 -12.43 -5.90 -17.74
CA HIS A 111 -13.04 -7.18 -18.10
C HIS A 111 -14.47 -7.05 -18.62
N THR A 112 -15.15 -5.91 -18.41
CA THR A 112 -16.55 -5.74 -18.83
C THR A 112 -16.76 -5.07 -20.18
N ASN A 113 -15.70 -4.54 -20.82
CA ASN A 113 -15.83 -3.83 -22.11
C ASN A 113 -15.39 -4.63 -23.35
N SER A 114 -15.02 -5.91 -23.20
CA SER A 114 -14.62 -6.76 -24.33
C SER A 114 -15.76 -7.63 -24.88
N GLU A 115 -16.59 -8.25 -24.01
CA GLU A 115 -17.65 -9.15 -24.49
C GLU A 115 -18.96 -8.45 -24.88
N ALA A 116 -19.26 -7.28 -24.32
CA ALA A 116 -20.47 -6.53 -24.66
C ALA A 116 -20.36 -5.82 -26.02
N ALA A 117 -19.15 -5.44 -26.43
CA ALA A 117 -18.91 -4.76 -27.71
C ALA A 117 -18.92 -5.73 -28.91
N GLU A 118 -18.43 -6.96 -28.75
CA GLU A 118 -18.44 -7.96 -29.84
C GLU A 118 -19.82 -8.56 -30.12
N LYS A 119 -20.73 -8.61 -29.14
CA LYS A 119 -22.10 -9.11 -29.36
C LYS A 119 -22.99 -8.14 -30.15
N LEU A 120 -22.67 -6.85 -30.18
CA LEU A 120 -23.45 -5.85 -30.93
C LEU A 120 -23.02 -5.72 -32.41
N LEU A 121 -21.82 -6.17 -32.76
CA LEU A 121 -21.30 -6.09 -34.14
C LEU A 121 -21.56 -7.35 -34.99
N LYS A 122 -22.13 -8.43 -34.40
CA LYS A 122 -22.51 -9.65 -35.14
C LYS A 122 -24.00 -9.74 -35.51
N ASN A 123 -24.79 -8.73 -35.14
CA ASN A 123 -26.23 -8.66 -35.43
C ASN A 123 -26.61 -7.50 -36.38
N TYR A 124 -25.62 -6.96 -37.11
CA TYR A 124 -25.85 -6.08 -38.25
C TYR A 124 -25.22 -6.68 -39.50
#